data_AF-B4VPH3-F1
#
_entry.id   AF-B4VPH3-F1
#
_cell.length_a   1.000
_cell.length_b   1.000
_cell.length_c   1.000
_cell.angle_alpha   90.00
_cell.angle_beta   90.00
_cell.angle_gamma   90.00
#
_symmetry.space_group_name_H-M   'P 1'
#
loop_
_entity.id
_entity.type
_entity.pdbx_description
1 polymer ?
#
loop_
_entity_poly.entity_id
_entity_poly.type
_entity_poly.pdbx_seq_one_letter_code
_entity_poly.pdbx_strand_id
1 'polypeptide(L)'
;MQAELNKLNAQVDEMKAKAAQAQADTKIQYTSLLEELQTRQVAVQKQLEKLQTASQDAWEDIKIGVEAAWLDLQQSFQNAVAKFDQK
;
A
#
# COMPACT_ATOMS: atom_id res chain seq x y z
N MET A 1 6.92 -0.33 10.78
CA MET A 1 5.68 -0.90 10.23
C MET A 1 4.45 -0.02 10.43
N GLN A 2 3.76 0.02 11.58
CA GLN A 2 2.47 0.78 11.66
C GLN A 2 2.59 2.27 11.28
N ALA A 3 3.64 2.95 11.78
CA ALA A 3 3.89 4.35 11.44
C ALA A 3 4.21 4.55 9.95
N GLU A 4 4.93 3.60 9.33
CA GLU A 4 5.27 3.66 7.91
C GLU A 4 4.06 3.36 7.04
N LEU A 5 3.19 2.43 7.45
CA LEU A 5 1.94 2.15 6.78
C LEU A 5 1.04 3.39 6.82
N ASN A 6 0.92 4.05 7.97
CA ASN A 6 0.18 5.31 8.08
C ASN A 6 0.76 6.42 7.18
N LYS A 7 2.09 6.50 7.07
CA LYS A 7 2.76 7.43 6.14
C LYS A 7 2.40 7.10 4.69
N LEU A 8 2.41 5.83 4.31
CA LEU A 8 2.05 5.38 2.97
C LEU A 8 0.59 5.69 2.65
N ASN A 9 -0.33 5.51 3.62
CA ASN A 9 -1.75 5.86 3.48
C ASN A 9 -1.91 7.35 3.15
N ALA A 10 -1.25 8.23 3.92
CA ALA A 10 -1.32 9.66 3.70
C ALA A 10 -0.78 10.07 2.31
N GLN A 11 0.30 9.42 1.83
CA GLN A 11 0.84 9.68 0.50
C GLN A 11 -0.09 9.18 -0.62
N VAL A 12 -0.73 8.02 -0.44
CA VAL A 12 -1.74 7.51 -1.38
C VAL A 12 -2.95 8.46 -1.46
N ASP A 13 -3.41 8.98 -0.32
CA ASP A 13 -4.50 9.96 -0.28
C ASP A 13 -4.12 11.27 -0.99
N GLU A 14 -2.88 11.73 -0.81
CA GLU A 14 -2.35 12.90 -1.53
C GLU A 14 -2.31 12.66 -3.05
N MET A 15 -1.79 11.51 -3.49
CA MET A 15 -1.76 11.13 -4.91
C MET A 15 -3.18 11.01 -5.49
N LYS A 16 -4.15 10.54 -4.71
CA LYS A 16 -5.56 10.46 -5.09
C LYS A 16 -6.18 11.83 -5.30
N ALA A 17 -5.90 12.78 -4.41
CA ALA A 17 -6.33 14.16 -4.59
C ALA A 17 -5.72 14.78 -5.85
N LYS A 18 -4.42 14.57 -6.11
CA LYS A 18 -3.74 15.05 -7.33
C LYS A 18 -4.29 14.38 -8.60
N ALA A 19 -4.54 13.07 -8.58
CA ALA A 19 -5.12 12.34 -9.69
C ALA A 19 -6.54 12.83 -10.03
N ALA A 20 -7.34 13.20 -9.02
CA ALA A 20 -8.67 13.76 -9.22
C ALA A 20 -8.66 15.10 -9.98
N GLN A 21 -7.56 15.86 -9.89
CA GLN A 21 -7.33 17.13 -10.59
C GLN A 21 -6.68 16.95 -11.98
N ALA A 22 -6.25 15.74 -12.35
CA ALA A 22 -5.64 15.46 -13.64
C ALA A 22 -6.68 15.31 -14.78
N GLN A 23 -6.20 15.39 -16.03
CA GLN A 23 -7.02 15.11 -17.23
C GLN A 23 -7.64 13.69 -17.17
N ALA A 24 -8.77 13.50 -17.85
CA ALA A 24 -9.61 12.30 -17.73
C ALA A 24 -8.86 10.97 -17.93
N ASP A 25 -8.01 10.87 -18.96
CA ASP A 25 -7.26 9.65 -19.25
C ASP A 25 -6.21 9.34 -18.18
N THR A 26 -5.48 10.38 -17.75
CA THR A 26 -4.50 10.30 -16.66
C THR A 26 -5.18 9.94 -15.33
N LYS A 27 -6.36 10.49 -15.08
CA LYS A 27 -7.16 10.21 -13.89
C LYS A 27 -7.56 8.74 -13.82
N ILE A 28 -8.00 8.13 -14.92
CA ILE A 28 -8.38 6.70 -14.95
C ILE A 28 -7.18 5.82 -14.61
N GLN A 29 -6.03 6.05 -15.27
CA GLN A 29 -4.82 5.26 -15.03
C GLN A 29 -4.35 5.35 -13.58
N TYR A 30 -4.31 6.55 -13.01
CA TYR A 30 -3.87 6.72 -11.62
C TYR A 30 -4.90 6.23 -10.61
N THR A 31 -6.21 6.36 -10.88
CA THR A 31 -7.24 5.85 -9.98
C THR A 31 -7.11 4.34 -9.81
N SER A 32 -6.91 3.59 -10.91
CA SER A 32 -6.71 2.14 -10.83
C SER A 32 -5.44 1.77 -10.05
N LEU A 33 -4.34 2.49 -10.27
CA LEU A 33 -3.09 2.29 -9.54
C LEU A 33 -3.24 2.57 -8.04
N LEU A 34 -4.00 3.60 -7.68
CA LEU A 34 -4.25 3.97 -6.28
C LEU A 34 -5.18 2.97 -5.57
N GLU A 35 -6.19 2.44 -6.26
CA GLU A 35 -7.06 1.38 -5.74
C GLU A 35 -6.27 0.09 -5.45
N GLU A 36 -5.31 -0.25 -6.30
CA GLU A 36 -4.41 -1.38 -6.09
C GLU A 36 -3.56 -1.19 -4.83
N LEU A 37 -2.95 -0.01 -4.65
CA LEU A 37 -2.18 0.32 -3.45
C LEU A 37 -3.03 0.27 -2.18
N GLN A 38 -4.25 0.79 -2.25
CA GLN A 38 -5.18 0.79 -1.12
C GLN A 38 -5.57 -0.65 -0.72
N THR A 39 -5.76 -1.53 -1.71
CA THR A 39 -6.04 -2.95 -1.47
C THR A 39 -4.86 -3.66 -0.79
N ARG A 40 -3.63 -3.40 -1.25
CA ARG A 40 -2.40 -3.96 -0.67
C ARG A 40 -2.17 -3.45 0.76
N GLN A 41 -2.44 -2.16 1.04
CA GLN A 41 -2.39 -1.61 2.41
C GLN A 41 -3.34 -2.34 3.37
N VAL A 42 -4.60 -2.52 2.96
CA VAL A 42 -5.60 -3.22 3.78
C VAL A 42 -5.18 -4.67 4.04
N ALA A 43 -4.56 -5.33 3.07
CA ALA A 43 -4.04 -6.68 3.24
C ALA A 43 -2.93 -6.74 4.29
N VAL A 44 -1.96 -5.81 4.25
CA VAL A 44 -0.89 -5.72 5.25
C VAL A 44 -1.45 -5.39 6.64
N GLN A 45 -2.41 -4.46 6.74
CA GLN A 45 -3.04 -4.12 8.01
C GLN A 45 -3.71 -5.35 8.66
N LYS A 46 -4.47 -6.12 7.88
CA LYS A 46 -5.10 -7.37 8.36
C LYS A 46 -4.08 -8.43 8.77
N GLN A 47 -2.97 -8.55 8.03
CA GLN A 47 -1.88 -9.46 8.35
C GLN A 47 -1.20 -9.06 9.67
N LEU A 48 -0.97 -7.76 9.89
CA LEU A 48 -0.43 -7.23 11.15
C LEU A 48 -1.36 -7.50 12.34
N GLU A 49 -2.67 -7.32 12.18
CA GLU A 49 -3.66 -7.64 13.21
C GLU A 49 -3.65 -9.13 13.55
N LYS A 50 -3.58 -10.01 12.54
CA LYS A 50 -3.44 -11.45 12.76
C LYS A 50 -2.17 -11.79 13.52
N LEU A 51 -1.04 -11.17 13.16
CA LEU A 51 0.24 -11.36 13.83
C LEU A 51 0.17 -10.99 15.32
N GLN A 52 -0.54 -9.92 15.67
CA GLN A 52 -0.74 -9.49 17.07
C GLN A 52 -1.52 -10.53 17.89
N THR A 53 -2.42 -11.27 17.26
CA THR A 53 -3.25 -12.30 17.91
C THR A 53 -2.71 -13.73 17.79
N ALA A 54 -1.58 -13.92 17.10
CA ALA A 54 -1.03 -15.23 16.79
C ALA A 54 -0.45 -15.92 18.03
N SER A 55 -0.61 -17.24 18.11
CA SER A 55 0.14 -18.07 19.05
C SER A 55 1.62 -18.14 18.65
N GLN A 56 2.49 -18.47 19.60
CA GLN A 56 3.93 -18.54 19.38
C GLN A 56 4.33 -19.49 18.25
N ASP A 57 3.61 -20.61 18.09
CA ASP A 57 3.85 -21.61 17.06
C ASP A 57 3.46 -21.16 15.63
N ALA A 58 2.54 -20.19 15.50
CA ALA A 58 2.09 -19.66 14.21
C ALA A 58 2.68 -18.26 13.91
N TRP A 59 3.32 -17.64 14.90
CA TRP A 59 3.78 -16.26 14.82
C TRP A 59 4.86 -16.06 13.74
N GLU A 60 5.79 -17.00 13.61
CA GLU A 60 6.91 -16.89 12.66
C GLU A 60 6.43 -16.98 11.20
N ASP A 61 5.53 -17.92 10.88
CA ASP A 61 4.94 -18.04 9.55
C ASP A 61 4.11 -16.81 9.17
N ILE A 62 3.31 -16.29 10.10
CA ILE A 62 2.51 -15.08 9.87
C ILE A 62 3.42 -13.87 9.70
N LYS A 63 4.50 -13.76 10.48
CA LYS A 63 5.48 -12.67 10.35
C LYS A 63 6.12 -12.67 8.97
N ILE A 64 6.55 -13.82 8.46
CA ILE A 64 7.14 -13.92 7.12
C ILE A 64 6.13 -13.46 6.06
N GLY A 65 4.86 -13.86 6.20
CA GLY A 65 3.78 -13.40 5.31
C GLY A 65 3.56 -11.89 5.36
N VAL A 66 3.58 -11.28 6.55
CA VAL A 66 3.49 -9.83 6.76
C VAL A 66 4.66 -9.11 6.09
N GLU A 67 5.89 -9.57 6.31
CA GLU A 67 7.11 -8.97 5.75
C GLU A 67 7.12 -9.02 4.23
N ALA A 68 6.72 -10.15 3.64
CA ALA A 68 6.60 -10.30 2.19
C ALA A 68 5.55 -9.36 1.60
N ALA A 69 4.36 -9.28 2.21
CA ALA A 69 3.29 -8.38 1.77
C ALA A 69 3.69 -6.90 1.92
N TRP A 70 4.45 -6.56 2.96
CA TRP A 70 4.95 -5.22 3.18
C TRP A 70 5.99 -4.81 2.12
N LEU A 71 6.93 -5.69 1.79
CA LEU A 71 7.93 -5.45 0.73
C LEU A 71 7.28 -5.21 -0.62
N ASP A 72 6.32 -6.06 -0.98
CA ASP A 72 5.56 -5.95 -2.22
C ASP A 72 4.75 -4.63 -2.27
N LEU A 73 4.09 -4.24 -1.18
CA LEU A 73 3.42 -2.93 -1.07
C LEU A 73 4.41 -1.77 -1.29
N GLN A 74 5.58 -1.80 -0.65
CA GLN A 74 6.60 -0.76 -0.82
C GLN A 74 7.06 -0.66 -2.28
N GLN A 75 7.25 -1.79 -2.95
CA GLN A 75 7.67 -1.83 -4.34
C GLN A 75 6.58 -1.31 -5.29
N SER A 76 5.32 -1.72 -5.09
CA SER A 76 4.18 -1.18 -5.84
C SER A 76 4.04 0.33 -5.64
N PHE A 77 4.23 0.82 -4.41
CA PHE A 77 4.16 2.24 -4.10
C PHE A 77 5.27 3.04 -4.78
N GLN A 78 6.52 2.58 -4.74
CA GLN A 78 7.64 3.21 -5.45
C GLN A 78 7.37 3.28 -6.96
N ASN A 79 6.85 2.19 -7.55
CA ASN A 79 6.49 2.16 -8.96
C ASN A 79 5.36 3.16 -9.29
N ALA A 80 4.37 3.29 -8.40
CA ALA A 80 3.28 4.24 -8.57
C ALA A 80 3.77 5.69 -8.51
N VAL A 81 4.63 6.02 -7.54
CA VAL A 81 5.24 7.35 -7.41
C VAL A 81 6.08 7.66 -8.64
N ALA A 82 6.92 6.72 -9.11
CA ALA A 82 7.73 6.92 -10.31
C ALA A 82 6.88 7.21 -11.56
N LYS A 83 5.74 6.52 -11.72
CA LYS A 83 4.77 6.79 -12.81
C LYS A 83 4.04 8.12 -12.65
N PHE A 84 3.94 8.63 -11.43
CA PHE A 84 3.32 9.92 -11.12
C PHE A 84 4.29 11.08 -11.35
N ASP A 85 5.57 10.87 -11.05
CA ASP A 85 6.66 11.85 -11.19
C ASP A 85 7.22 11.97 -12.62
N GLN A 86 6.96 11.00 -13.51
CA GLN A 86 7.34 11.07 -14.94
C GLN A 86 6.55 12.09 -15.78
N LYS A 87 5.96 13.12 -15.16
CA LYS A 87 5.20 14.18 -15.82
C LYS A 87 6.03 15.43 -16.13
#